data_AF-A0A7W1B4G8-F1
#
_entry.id   AF-A0A7W1B4G8-F1
#
_cell.length_a   1.000
_cell.length_b   1.000
_cell.length_c   1.000
_cell.angle_alpha   90.00
_cell.angle_beta   90.00
_cell.angle_gamma   90.00
#
_symmetry.space_group_name_H-M   'P 1'
#
loop_
_entity.id
_entity.type
_entity.pdbx_description
1 polymer ?
#
loop_
_entity_poly.entity_id
_entity_poly.type
_entity_poly.pdbx_seq_one_letter_code
_entity_poly.pdbx_strand_id
1 'polypeptide(L)' 'TQENAKKVSKLIRDEGPKGVKAQIQGDELRVSSKSRDDLQAVQALVKAQDFDFAVQFTNYR' A
#
# COMPACT_ATOMS: atom_id res chain seq x y z
N THR A 1 7.34 -10.57 -5.13
CA THR A 1 6.80 -11.09 -6.41
C THR A 1 5.57 -10.29 -6.79
N GLN A 2 5.38 -10.06 -8.09
CA GLN A 2 4.31 -9.29 -8.70
C GLN A 2 2.89 -9.59 -8.17
N GLU A 3 2.65 -10.82 -7.71
CA GLU A 3 1.39 -11.25 -7.09
C GLU A 3 1.12 -10.53 -5.75
N ASN A 4 2.14 -10.34 -4.93
CA ASN A 4 2.02 -9.62 -3.66
C ASN A 4 1.71 -8.14 -3.91
N ALA A 5 2.40 -7.52 -4.87
CA ALA A 5 2.12 -6.14 -5.26
C ALA A 5 0.68 -5.96 -5.78
N LYS A 6 0.17 -6.90 -6.58
CA LYS A 6 -1.22 -6.89 -7.03
C LYS A 6 -2.21 -7.06 -5.88
N LYS A 7 -2.00 -8.01 -4.96
CA LYS A 7 -2.85 -8.21 -3.78
C LYS A 7 -2.92 -6.94 -2.93
N VAL A 8 -1.77 -6.39 -2.57
CA VAL A 8 -1.69 -5.16 -1.77
C VAL A 8 -2.31 -3.97 -2.51
N SER A 9 -2.06 -3.81 -3.82
CA SER A 9 -2.66 -2.70 -4.58
C SER A 9 -4.19 -2.76 -4.64
N LYS A 10 -4.75 -3.98 -4.71
CA LYS A 10 -6.20 -4.19 -4.76
C LYS A 10 -6.79 -3.90 -3.39
N LEU A 11 -6.11 -4.35 -2.33
CA LEU A 11 -6.51 -4.05 -0.96
C LEU A 11 -6.51 -2.55 -0.67
N ILE A 12 -5.43 -1.84 -1.02
CA ILE A 12 -5.34 -0.39 -0.83
C ILE A 12 -6.43 0.33 -1.62
N ARG A 13 -6.92 -0.25 -2.71
CA ARG A 13 -8.00 0.34 -3.51
C ARG A 13 -9.39 0.04 -2.94
N ASP A 14 -9.60 -1.12 -2.33
CA ASP A 14 -10.87 -1.53 -1.72
C ASP A 14 -11.03 -0.99 -0.29
N GLU A 15 -10.01 -1.15 0.56
CA GLU A 15 -10.03 -0.76 1.97
C GLU A 15 -9.33 0.58 2.24
N GLY A 16 -8.46 1.02 1.31
CA GLY A 16 -7.75 2.27 1.50
C GLY A 16 -8.63 3.50 1.22
N PRO A 17 -8.36 4.63 1.88
CA PRO A 17 -9.07 5.87 1.70
C PRO A 17 -8.95 6.41 0.26
N LYS A 18 -10.01 7.06 -0.22
CA LYS A 18 -10.14 7.58 -1.61
C LYS A 18 -9.04 8.58 -2.03
N GLY A 19 -8.22 9.06 -1.09
CA GLY A 19 -7.08 9.92 -1.34
C GLY A 19 -5.79 9.19 -1.74
N VAL A 20 -5.75 7.86 -1.67
CA VAL A 20 -4.55 7.06 -1.92
C VAL A 20 -4.51 6.54 -3.35
N LYS A 21 -3.40 6.80 -4.04
CA LYS A 21 -3.06 6.24 -5.33
C LYS A 21 -1.96 5.20 -5.16
N ALA A 22 -2.28 3.95 -5.44
CA ALA A 22 -1.32 2.86 -5.52
C ALA A 22 -0.98 2.59 -6.99
N GLN A 23 0.31 2.61 -7.32
CA GLN A 23 0.85 2.30 -8.65
C GLN A 23 1.83 1.14 -8.55
N ILE A 24 1.59 0.08 -9.30
CA ILE A 24 2.49 -1.08 -9.37
C ILE A 24 3.56 -0.79 -10.42
N GLN A 25 4.84 -0.88 -10.03
CA GLN A 25 6.00 -0.79 -10.91
C GLN A 25 6.76 -2.12 -10.83
N GLY A 26 6.43 -3.05 -11.74
CA GLY A 26 7.02 -4.39 -11.69
C GLY A 26 6.69 -5.10 -10.38
N ASP A 27 7.72 -5.38 -9.58
CA ASP A 27 7.60 -5.99 -8.25
C ASP A 27 7.45 -4.99 -7.10
N GLU A 28 7.54 -3.68 -7.37
CA GLU A 28 7.42 -2.61 -6.37
C GLU A 28 6.05 -1.93 -6.41
N LEU A 29 5.57 -1.47 -5.24
CA LEU A 29 4.30 -0.75 -5.11
C LEU A 29 4.57 0.67 -4.60
N ARG A 30 4.28 1.66 -5.45
CA ARG A 30 4.36 3.07 -5.09
C ARG A 30 3.01 3.55 -4.58
N VAL A 31 2.97 4.05 -3.36
CA VAL A 31 1.76 4.61 -2.74
C VAL A 31 1.94 6.12 -2.58
N SER A 32 0.99 6.91 -3.08
CA SER A 32 0.97 8.36 -2.96
C SER A 32 -0.38 8.82 -2.44
N SER A 33 -0.40 9.78 -1.51
CA SER A 33 -1.66 10.38 -1.04
C SER A 33 -1.49 11.88 -0.85
N LYS A 34 -2.62 12.57 -0.66
CA LYS A 34 -2.67 13.99 -0.30
C LYS A 34 -2.75 14.23 1.21
N SER A 35 -3.13 13.21 1.98
CA SER A 35 -3.38 13.29 3.41
C SER A 35 -2.48 12.33 4.18
N ARG A 36 -1.82 12.83 5.22
CA ARG A 36 -0.89 12.01 6.02
C ARG A 36 -1.62 10.91 6.79
N ASP A 37 -2.84 11.19 7.25
CA ASP A 37 -3.72 10.24 7.92
C ASP A 37 -4.07 9.06 7.01
N ASP A 38 -4.34 9.33 5.73
CA ASP A 38 -4.64 8.30 4.73
C ASP A 38 -3.43 7.37 4.51
N LEU A 39 -2.21 7.90 4.48
CA LEU A 39 -0.99 7.09 4.36
C LEU A 39 -0.76 6.23 5.60
N GLN A 40 -1.01 6.76 6.79
CA GLN A 40 -0.91 6.01 8.03
C GLN A 40 -1.98 4.91 8.12
N ALA A 41 -3.22 5.20 7.73
CA ALA A 41 -4.30 4.22 7.70
C ALA A 41 -3.98 3.04 6.77
N VAL A 42 -3.46 3.32 5.57
CA VAL A 42 -3.01 2.28 4.64
C VAL A 42 -1.84 1.48 5.20
N GLN A 43 -0.87 2.13 5.86
CA GLN A 43 0.23 1.43 6.52
C GLN A 43 -0.24 0.51 7.63
N ALA A 44 -1.20 0.95 8.43
CA ALA A 44 -1.80 0.13 9.48
C ALA A 44 -2.57 -1.05 8.89
N LEU A 45 -3.37 -0.83 7.84
CA LEU A 45 -4.12 -1.87 7.13
C LEU A 45 -3.19 -2.95 6.55
N VAL A 46 -2.16 -2.51 5.83
CA VAL A 46 -1.21 -3.41 5.18
C VAL A 46 -0.35 -4.15 6.20
N LYS A 47 -0.07 -3.57 7.38
CA LYS A 47 0.60 -4.26 8.49
C LYS A 47 -0.33 -5.17 9.31
N ALA A 48 -1.61 -4.83 9.38
CA ALA A 48 -2.62 -5.60 10.09
C ALA A 48 -3.06 -6.82 9.29
N GLN A 49 -2.88 -6.79 7.97
CA GLN A 49 -3.00 -7.99 7.16
C GLN A 49 -1.78 -8.87 7.33
N ASP A 50 -2.04 -10.14 7.65
CA ASP A 50 -1.08 -11.21 7.76
C ASP A 50 -0.54 -11.58 6.37
N PHE A 51 0.34 -10.71 5.87
CA PHE A 51 1.14 -11.02 4.70
C PHE A 51 2.36 -11.81 5.15
N ASP A 52 2.56 -12.99 4.56
CA ASP A 52 3.74 -13.86 4.72
C ASP A 52 5.06 -13.22 4.21
N PHE A 53 5.07 -11.91 3.97
CA PHE A 53 6.19 -11.15 3.46
C PHE A 53 6.30 -9.80 4.17
N ALA A 54 7.54 -9.40 4.48
CA ALA A 54 7.80 -8.11 5.09
C ALA A 54 7.49 -6.96 4.12
N VAL A 55 6.48 -6.16 4.45
CA VAL A 55 6.12 -4.96 3.67
C VAL A 55 7.01 -3.80 4.11
N GLN A 56 7.96 -3.43 3.26
CA GLN A 56 8.82 -2.27 3.49
C GLN A 56 8.20 -1.02 2.89
N PHE A 57 7.95 -0.02 3.73
CA PHE A 57 7.57 1.32 3.30
C PHE A 57 8.84 2.17 3.27
N THR A 58 9.32 2.47 2.07
CA THR A 58 10.48 3.33 1.87
C THR A 58 10.04 4.64 1.21
N ASN A 59 10.82 5.71 1.41
CA ASN A 59 10.63 7.00 0.73
C ASN A 59 9.29 7.70 1.08
N TYR A 60 9.10 8.03 2.37
CA TYR A 60 8.06 8.95 2.80
C TYR A 60 8.34 10.35 2.20
N ARG A 61 7.53 10.78 1.24
CA ARG A 61 7.55 12.12 0.65
C ARG A 61 6.17 12.75 0.66
#